data_AF-A0A3D8IYF9-F1
#
_entry.id   AF-A0A3D8IYF9-F1
#
_cell.length_a   1.000
_cell.length_b   1.000
_cell.length_c   1.000
_cell.angle_alpha   90.00
_cell.angle_beta   90.00
_cell.angle_gamma   90.00
#
_symmetry.space_group_name_H-M   'P 1'
#
loop_
_entity.id
_entity.type
_entity.pdbx_description
1 polymer ?
#
loop_
_entity_poly.entity_id
_entity_poly.type
_entity_poly.pdbx_seq_one_letter_code
_entity_poly.pdbx_strand_id
1 'polypeptide(L)'
;MKKIAIGILMLFLWANLSLASGVFDLFIKKDNTQEMIREQRRIERERAREERRMREEQRNSYQANQTYTPQSKKELIALLRKPKIPLQNIDVSQIKDMSYLFDEDYGRSDLSGIEDWDVRAKKMSFMFSSSSIAKLPKWYIEFILKHPTYTPQSREELEQILRDGRVNLAEIDVAKIQDFSYLFKNSRRDLLGIEFWDMSGAESLEGMFEGFSGRGLEVIKAWNPRGVKNMKALFVGSNIEKYPLWYVEFAKKNPTFRPKTKDELAKILKQYQNELVGYGKVNGVAVRYMALPLIEIDVSEIKDLSYVFCSSKRIEKCESRVEDFRGIEYWDVSGVENLERVFMGSKINADLSAWKVGKVKNFYEAFAETPFNQNISDWEVSKEANVERVFFDSELEREDKIPAWAE
;
A
#
# COMPACT_ATOMS: atom_id res chain seq x y z
N MET A 1 27.90 -18.74 -28.39
CA MET A 1 28.79 -18.26 -29.46
C MET A 1 28.21 -18.40 -30.88
N LYS A 2 27.64 -19.54 -31.30
CA LYS A 2 27.08 -19.70 -32.67
C LYS A 2 25.88 -18.79 -33.02
N LYS A 3 25.01 -18.42 -32.06
CA LYS A 3 23.87 -17.51 -32.31
C LYS A 3 24.26 -16.04 -32.48
N ILE A 4 25.37 -15.61 -31.86
CA ILE A 4 25.87 -14.22 -31.93
C ILE A 4 26.59 -13.97 -33.27
N ALA A 5 27.31 -14.96 -33.78
CA ALA A 5 27.97 -14.89 -35.09
C ALA A 5 26.98 -14.75 -36.26
N ILE A 6 25.79 -15.35 -36.15
CA ILE A 6 24.74 -15.27 -37.18
C ILE A 6 24.09 -13.88 -37.21
N GLY A 7 23.90 -13.25 -36.05
CA GLY A 7 23.39 -11.88 -35.97
C GLY A 7 24.34 -10.84 -36.59
N ILE A 8 25.65 -11.01 -36.37
CA ILE A 8 26.69 -10.15 -36.97
C ILE A 8 26.72 -10.30 -38.49
N LEU A 9 26.58 -11.51 -39.02
CA LEU A 9 26.54 -11.74 -40.48
C LEU A 9 25.29 -11.16 -41.15
N MET A 10 24.11 -11.25 -40.50
CA MET A 10 22.87 -10.66 -41.04
C MET A 10 22.90 -9.13 -41.06
N LEU A 11 23.57 -8.50 -40.08
CA LEU A 11 23.76 -7.03 -40.05
C LEU A 11 24.71 -6.54 -41.16
N PHE A 12 25.76 -7.29 -41.48
CA PHE A 12 26.62 -6.99 -42.63
C PHE A 12 25.90 -7.15 -43.99
N LEU A 13 24.96 -8.10 -44.09
CA LEU A 13 24.13 -8.29 -45.27
C LEU A 13 23.07 -7.18 -45.41
N TRP A 14 22.45 -6.73 -44.32
CA TRP A 14 21.49 -5.62 -44.33
C TRP A 14 22.14 -4.26 -44.61
N ALA A 15 23.35 -4.02 -44.08
CA ALA A 15 24.13 -2.81 -44.36
C ALA A 15 24.55 -2.69 -45.85
N ASN A 16 24.85 -3.81 -46.50
CA ASN A 16 25.15 -3.83 -47.94
C ASN A 16 23.89 -3.73 -48.82
N LEU A 17 22.74 -4.25 -48.37
CA LEU A 17 21.47 -4.11 -49.10
C LEU A 17 20.91 -2.67 -49.01
N SER A 18 21.08 -1.99 -47.88
CA SER A 18 20.69 -0.58 -47.73
C SER A 18 21.58 0.38 -48.52
N LEU A 19 22.83 0.01 -48.80
CA LEU A 19 23.72 0.74 -49.72
C LEU A 19 23.28 0.61 -51.18
N ALA A 20 22.55 -0.45 -51.53
CA ALA A 20 22.05 -0.66 -52.88
C ALA A 20 20.72 0.08 -53.17
N SER A 21 19.87 0.33 -52.15
CA SER A 21 18.55 0.95 -52.37
C SER A 21 18.51 2.47 -52.26
N GLY A 22 19.49 3.10 -51.59
CA GLY A 22 19.51 4.56 -51.39
C GLY A 22 20.31 5.36 -52.42
N VAL A 23 21.09 4.68 -53.28
CA VAL A 23 22.05 5.33 -54.20
C VAL A 23 21.47 5.52 -55.61
N PHE A 24 20.32 4.92 -55.93
CA PHE A 24 19.82 4.89 -57.31
C PHE A 24 18.85 5.99 -57.73
N ASP A 25 18.32 6.82 -56.82
CA ASP A 25 17.28 7.80 -57.16
C ASP A 25 17.60 9.25 -56.74
N LEU A 26 18.74 9.82 -57.15
CA LEU A 26 18.94 11.28 -57.04
C LEU A 26 19.99 11.81 -58.04
N PHE A 27 19.69 11.66 -59.32
CA PHE A 27 20.10 12.65 -60.31
C PHE A 27 19.02 13.75 -60.31
N ILE A 28 19.38 15.01 -60.00
CA ILE A 28 18.88 16.28 -60.59
C ILE A 28 19.17 17.50 -59.64
N LYS A 29 19.93 18.46 -60.20
CA LYS A 29 20.09 19.91 -59.89
C LYS A 29 20.84 20.40 -58.63
N LYS A 30 21.45 21.57 -58.83
CA LYS A 30 22.71 22.10 -58.26
C LYS A 30 22.56 22.86 -56.93
N ASP A 31 21.42 22.74 -56.24
CA ASP A 31 21.21 23.29 -54.87
C ASP A 31 21.34 22.23 -53.76
N ASN A 32 21.50 20.96 -54.13
CA ASN A 32 21.49 19.83 -53.19
C ASN A 32 22.82 19.58 -52.45
N THR A 33 23.91 20.30 -52.75
CA THR A 33 25.22 19.97 -52.17
C THR A 33 25.27 20.20 -50.66
N GLN A 34 24.68 21.28 -50.16
CA GLN A 34 24.62 21.58 -48.73
C GLN A 34 23.68 20.65 -47.98
N GLU A 35 22.57 20.27 -48.61
CA GLU A 35 21.58 19.34 -48.04
C GLU A 35 22.13 17.91 -47.97
N MET A 36 22.82 17.48 -49.03
CA MET A 36 23.55 16.20 -49.06
C MET A 36 24.69 16.15 -48.02
N ILE A 37 25.41 17.26 -47.81
CA ILE A 37 26.43 17.35 -46.73
C ILE A 37 25.77 17.28 -45.35
N ARG A 38 24.60 17.90 -45.15
CA ARG A 38 23.84 17.81 -43.89
C ARG A 38 23.37 16.38 -43.64
N GLU A 39 22.90 15.69 -44.67
CA GLU A 39 22.42 14.31 -44.57
C GLU A 39 23.56 13.31 -44.32
N GLN A 40 24.71 13.46 -44.98
CA GLN A 40 25.91 12.69 -44.66
C GLN A 40 26.34 12.88 -43.20
N ARG A 41 26.35 14.11 -42.69
CA ARG A 41 26.65 14.39 -41.27
C ARG A 41 25.61 13.77 -40.34
N ARG A 42 24.33 13.67 -40.75
CA ARG A 42 23.27 13.01 -39.99
C ARG A 42 23.54 11.51 -39.88
N ILE A 43 23.83 10.86 -41.02
CA ILE A 43 24.17 9.44 -41.10
C ILE A 43 25.44 9.11 -40.30
N GLU A 44 26.48 9.95 -40.38
CA GLU A 44 27.71 9.79 -39.59
C GLU A 44 27.46 9.90 -38.08
N ARG A 45 26.61 10.85 -37.65
CA ARG A 45 26.20 10.99 -36.25
C ARG A 45 25.40 9.78 -35.78
N GLU A 46 24.51 9.25 -36.60
CA GLU A 46 23.74 8.04 -36.30
C GLU A 46 24.65 6.81 -36.21
N ARG A 47 25.56 6.61 -37.17
CA ARG A 47 26.57 5.54 -37.11
C ARG A 47 27.45 5.64 -35.86
N ALA A 48 27.92 6.84 -35.51
CA ALA A 48 28.71 7.06 -34.31
C ALA A 48 27.91 6.79 -33.02
N ARG A 49 26.60 7.06 -33.00
CA ARG A 49 25.72 6.71 -31.88
C ARG A 49 25.54 5.19 -31.78
N GLU A 50 25.34 4.53 -32.90
CA GLU A 50 25.14 3.07 -32.97
C GLU A 50 26.42 2.31 -32.58
N GLU A 51 27.59 2.74 -33.05
CA GLU A 51 28.87 2.17 -32.64
C GLU A 51 29.13 2.33 -31.14
N ARG A 52 28.79 3.51 -30.57
CA ARG A 52 28.88 3.73 -29.12
C ARG A 52 27.97 2.78 -28.36
N ARG A 53 26.72 2.63 -28.82
CA ARG A 53 25.74 1.72 -28.23
C ARG A 53 26.24 0.26 -28.27
N MET A 54 26.74 -0.20 -29.41
CA MET A 54 27.28 -1.56 -29.56
C MET A 54 28.49 -1.82 -28.66
N ARG A 55 29.42 -0.86 -28.55
CA ARG A 55 30.57 -0.97 -27.62
C ARG A 55 30.12 -1.00 -26.16
N GLU A 56 29.11 -0.21 -25.82
CA GLU A 56 28.52 -0.20 -24.48
C GLU A 56 27.80 -1.52 -24.16
N GLU A 57 27.03 -2.07 -25.10
CA GLU A 57 26.37 -3.37 -24.97
C GLU A 57 27.39 -4.51 -24.81
N GLN A 58 28.48 -4.51 -25.58
CA GLN A 58 29.57 -5.47 -25.40
C GLN A 58 30.24 -5.34 -24.03
N ARG A 59 30.53 -4.11 -23.57
CA ARG A 59 31.12 -3.86 -22.25
C ARG A 59 30.17 -4.33 -21.13
N ASN A 60 28.87 -4.04 -21.24
CA ASN A 60 27.87 -4.46 -20.27
C ASN A 60 27.73 -5.99 -20.25
N SER A 61 27.73 -6.64 -21.42
CA SER A 61 27.70 -8.10 -21.54
C SER A 61 28.93 -8.76 -20.91
N TYR A 62 30.11 -8.17 -21.07
CA TYR A 62 31.32 -8.65 -20.42
C TYR A 62 31.25 -8.51 -18.89
N GLN A 63 30.85 -7.34 -18.39
CA GLN A 63 30.71 -7.10 -16.94
C GLN A 63 29.64 -7.99 -16.29
N ALA A 64 28.54 -8.28 -17.00
CA ALA A 64 27.47 -9.14 -16.51
C ALA A 64 27.86 -10.62 -16.34
N ASN A 65 28.99 -11.05 -16.92
CA ASN A 65 29.47 -12.44 -16.82
C ASN A 65 30.71 -12.58 -15.93
N GLN A 66 31.19 -11.48 -15.34
CA GLN A 66 32.36 -11.47 -14.47
C GLN A 66 31.94 -11.60 -13.01
N THR A 67 32.65 -12.43 -12.25
CA THR A 67 32.56 -12.49 -10.78
C THR A 67 33.52 -11.47 -10.16
N TYR A 68 33.06 -10.75 -9.13
CA TYR A 68 33.82 -9.74 -8.42
C TYR A 68 33.98 -10.12 -6.95
N THR A 69 35.21 -10.17 -6.44
CA THR A 69 35.49 -10.55 -5.03
C THR A 69 36.19 -9.38 -4.30
N PRO A 70 35.44 -8.36 -3.84
CA PRO A 70 36.03 -7.24 -3.11
C PRO A 70 36.69 -7.70 -1.81
N GLN A 71 37.88 -7.18 -1.53
CA GLN A 71 38.64 -7.51 -0.31
C GLN A 71 38.36 -6.51 0.82
N SER A 72 37.68 -5.41 0.52
CA SER A 72 37.36 -4.35 1.47
C SER A 72 35.97 -3.78 1.24
N LYS A 73 35.37 -3.22 2.29
CA LYS A 73 34.09 -2.49 2.20
C LYS A 73 34.16 -1.35 1.17
N LYS A 74 35.31 -0.68 1.06
CA LYS A 74 35.55 0.38 0.07
C LYS A 74 35.47 -0.14 -1.36
N GLU A 75 36.06 -1.31 -1.64
CA GLU A 75 35.95 -1.97 -2.94
C GLU A 75 34.52 -2.40 -3.24
N LEU A 76 33.81 -2.97 -2.25
CA LEU A 76 32.40 -3.31 -2.41
C LEU A 76 31.55 -2.08 -2.77
N ILE A 77 31.69 -0.98 -2.03
CA ILE A 77 31.00 0.28 -2.34
C ILE A 77 31.32 0.76 -3.78
N ALA A 78 32.58 0.63 -4.23
CA ALA A 78 32.96 1.01 -5.58
C ALA A 78 32.31 0.14 -6.68
N LEU A 79 32.01 -1.13 -6.38
CA LEU A 79 31.25 -2.02 -7.25
C LEU A 79 29.76 -1.70 -7.23
N LEU A 80 29.19 -1.42 -6.06
CA LEU A 80 27.76 -1.08 -5.91
C LEU A 80 27.37 0.18 -6.69
N ARG A 81 28.27 1.18 -6.77
CA ARG A 81 28.12 2.40 -7.58
C ARG A 81 28.10 2.17 -9.10
N LYS A 82 28.31 0.93 -9.58
CA LYS A 82 28.25 0.57 -11.00
C LYS A 82 26.95 -0.20 -11.27
N PRO A 83 25.83 0.46 -11.63
CA PRO A 83 24.50 -0.16 -11.69
C PRO A 83 24.39 -1.32 -12.69
N LYS A 84 25.30 -1.41 -13.68
CA LYS A 84 25.35 -2.48 -14.67
C LYS A 84 26.00 -3.79 -14.18
N ILE A 85 26.65 -3.77 -13.02
CA ILE A 85 27.17 -5.00 -12.39
C ILE A 85 26.01 -5.70 -11.68
N PRO A 86 25.65 -6.95 -12.03
CA PRO A 86 24.64 -7.71 -11.31
C PRO A 86 25.09 -7.97 -9.86
N LEU A 87 24.21 -7.78 -8.87
CA LEU A 87 24.59 -7.97 -7.46
C LEU A 87 24.97 -9.42 -7.16
N GLN A 88 24.27 -10.40 -7.75
CA GLN A 88 24.55 -11.83 -7.64
C GLN A 88 25.98 -12.23 -8.06
N ASN A 89 26.67 -11.39 -8.85
CA ASN A 89 28.03 -11.65 -9.30
C ASN A 89 29.10 -11.10 -8.34
N ILE A 90 28.71 -10.41 -7.27
CA ILE A 90 29.63 -9.87 -6.28
C ILE A 90 29.72 -10.87 -5.11
N ASP A 91 30.85 -11.56 -5.00
CA ASP A 91 31.17 -12.42 -3.87
C ASP A 91 31.55 -11.57 -2.66
N VAL A 92 30.61 -11.45 -1.72
CA VAL A 92 30.76 -10.66 -0.51
C VAL A 92 31.31 -11.45 0.69
N SER A 93 31.74 -12.70 0.49
CA SER A 93 32.14 -13.62 1.57
C SER A 93 33.31 -13.12 2.43
N GLN A 94 34.16 -12.23 1.88
CA GLN A 94 35.31 -11.64 2.58
C GLN A 94 34.95 -10.38 3.39
N ILE A 95 33.75 -9.83 3.20
CA ILE A 95 33.35 -8.55 3.77
C ILE A 95 32.81 -8.75 5.19
N LYS A 96 33.53 -8.20 6.17
CA LYS A 96 33.20 -8.36 7.60
C LYS A 96 32.24 -7.30 8.15
N ASP A 97 32.23 -6.13 7.52
CA ASP A 97 31.43 -4.96 7.90
C ASP A 97 30.65 -4.46 6.68
N MET A 98 29.32 -4.56 6.77
CA MET A 98 28.34 -4.09 5.80
C MET A 98 27.41 -3.02 6.40
N SER A 99 27.76 -2.44 7.54
CA SER A 99 26.95 -1.36 8.13
C SER A 99 26.82 -0.21 7.13
N TYR A 100 25.66 0.43 7.03
CA TYR A 100 25.43 1.55 6.10
C TYR A 100 25.68 1.25 4.61
N LEU A 101 25.73 -0.02 4.18
CA LEU A 101 26.12 -0.36 2.80
C LEU A 101 25.17 0.19 1.73
N PHE A 102 23.91 0.45 2.09
CA PHE A 102 22.88 1.06 1.25
C PHE A 102 22.25 2.30 1.94
N ASP A 103 22.97 2.96 2.87
CA ASP A 103 22.47 4.15 3.59
C ASP A 103 22.34 5.40 2.72
N GLU A 104 23.08 5.44 1.62
CA GLU A 104 23.05 6.56 0.69
C GLU A 104 22.65 6.05 -0.68
N ASP A 105 21.89 6.86 -1.41
CA ASP A 105 21.49 6.54 -2.78
C ASP A 105 22.74 6.52 -3.68
N TYR A 106 23.38 5.36 -3.80
CA TYR A 106 24.55 5.14 -4.68
C TYR A 106 24.18 5.18 -6.18
N GLY A 107 22.98 5.69 -6.53
CA GLY A 107 22.45 5.71 -7.88
C GLY A 107 22.01 4.33 -8.37
N ARG A 108 21.82 3.37 -7.46
CA ARG A 108 21.36 2.02 -7.75
C ARG A 108 19.99 1.81 -7.11
N SER A 109 18.96 1.85 -7.95
CA SER A 109 17.58 1.53 -7.56
C SER A 109 17.27 0.03 -7.63
N ASP A 110 17.99 -0.72 -8.48
CA ASP A 110 17.80 -2.15 -8.65
C ASP A 110 18.76 -2.94 -7.75
N LEU A 111 18.16 -3.59 -6.74
CA LEU A 111 18.83 -4.47 -5.79
C LEU A 111 18.57 -5.96 -6.06
N SER A 112 18.06 -6.34 -7.23
CA SER A 112 17.88 -7.75 -7.60
C SER A 112 19.22 -8.53 -7.58
N GLY A 113 19.14 -9.79 -7.17
CA GLY A 113 20.30 -10.67 -6.98
C GLY A 113 21.04 -10.46 -5.66
N ILE A 114 20.62 -9.52 -4.81
CA ILE A 114 21.17 -9.36 -3.45
C ILE A 114 20.76 -10.52 -2.53
N GLU A 115 19.64 -11.18 -2.84
CA GLU A 115 19.12 -12.35 -2.16
C GLU A 115 20.07 -13.56 -2.23
N ASP A 116 20.94 -13.61 -3.26
CA ASP A 116 21.88 -14.71 -3.52
C ASP A 116 23.23 -14.55 -2.78
N TRP A 117 23.42 -13.44 -2.06
CA TRP A 117 24.67 -13.20 -1.35
C TRP A 117 24.91 -14.21 -0.22
N ASP A 118 26.06 -14.90 -0.23
CA ASP A 118 26.61 -15.62 0.93
C ASP A 118 27.24 -14.62 1.90
N VAL A 119 26.40 -14.04 2.76
CA VAL A 119 26.82 -13.03 3.73
C VAL A 119 27.39 -13.66 4.99
N ARG A 120 28.68 -13.39 5.26
CA ARG A 120 29.39 -13.78 6.49
C ARG A 120 29.77 -12.59 7.37
N ALA A 121 29.25 -11.41 7.04
CA ALA A 121 29.53 -10.17 7.77
C ALA A 121 29.05 -10.27 9.22
N LYS A 122 29.80 -9.63 10.13
CA LYS A 122 29.46 -9.58 11.57
C LYS A 122 28.82 -8.26 11.98
N LYS A 123 28.84 -7.25 11.10
CA LYS A 123 28.25 -5.93 11.33
C LYS A 123 27.41 -5.54 10.11
N MET A 124 26.12 -5.33 10.33
CA MET A 124 25.16 -4.92 9.29
C MET A 124 24.17 -3.87 9.80
N SER A 125 24.53 -3.14 10.85
CA SER A 125 23.69 -2.07 11.40
C SER A 125 23.45 -0.99 10.34
N PHE A 126 22.21 -0.52 10.21
CA PHE A 126 21.82 0.49 9.22
C PHE A 126 22.14 0.09 7.77
N MET A 127 22.29 -1.20 7.47
CA MET A 127 22.71 -1.61 6.13
C MET A 127 21.77 -1.11 5.03
N PHE A 128 20.47 -1.01 5.33
CA PHE A 128 19.41 -0.55 4.42
C PHE A 128 18.72 0.74 4.90
N SER A 129 19.34 1.49 5.83
CA SER A 129 18.78 2.77 6.26
C SER A 129 18.62 3.68 5.04
N SER A 130 17.55 4.45 4.93
CA SER A 130 17.32 5.33 3.76
C SER A 130 17.26 4.65 2.37
N SER A 131 17.33 3.32 2.27
CA SER A 131 17.31 2.62 0.98
C SER A 131 15.89 2.55 0.40
N SER A 132 15.78 2.47 -0.93
CA SER A 132 14.48 2.29 -1.62
C SER A 132 14.06 0.82 -1.73
N ILE A 133 14.64 -0.08 -0.93
CA ILE A 133 14.37 -1.51 -1.02
C ILE A 133 12.91 -1.79 -0.64
N ALA A 134 12.19 -2.52 -1.48
CA ALA A 134 10.79 -2.86 -1.21
C ALA A 134 10.64 -4.07 -0.28
N LYS A 135 11.67 -4.93 -0.20
CA LYS A 135 11.66 -6.15 0.60
C LYS A 135 13.07 -6.49 1.08
N LEU A 136 13.20 -6.72 2.39
CA LEU A 136 14.48 -7.08 2.99
C LEU A 136 14.90 -8.51 2.58
N PRO A 137 16.20 -8.76 2.28
CA PRO A 137 16.70 -10.09 1.98
C PRO A 137 16.60 -11.03 3.17
N LYS A 138 16.34 -12.31 2.93
CA LYS A 138 16.17 -13.32 4.00
C LYS A 138 17.38 -13.40 4.93
N TRP A 139 18.58 -13.39 4.38
CA TRP A 139 19.82 -13.46 5.17
C TRP A 139 19.99 -12.25 6.09
N TYR A 140 19.51 -11.06 5.69
CA TYR A 140 19.59 -9.86 6.50
C TYR A 140 18.59 -9.93 7.66
N ILE A 141 17.36 -10.37 7.38
CA ILE A 141 16.34 -10.62 8.40
C ILE A 141 16.85 -11.64 9.44
N GLU A 142 17.41 -12.76 8.99
CA GLU A 142 17.97 -13.79 9.88
C GLU A 142 19.12 -13.26 10.76
N PHE A 143 19.88 -12.27 10.27
CA PHE A 143 20.94 -11.62 11.03
C PHE A 143 20.39 -10.66 12.09
N ILE A 144 19.55 -9.70 11.70
CA ILE A 144 19.05 -8.64 12.60
C ILE A 144 18.15 -9.22 13.70
N LEU A 145 17.42 -10.30 13.43
CA LEU A 145 16.64 -11.00 14.46
C LEU A 145 17.51 -11.66 15.53
N LYS A 146 18.77 -12.04 15.22
CA LYS A 146 19.73 -12.58 16.19
C LYS A 146 20.59 -11.50 16.85
N HIS A 147 20.70 -10.35 16.20
CA HIS A 147 21.59 -9.26 16.57
C HIS A 147 20.87 -7.91 16.36
N PRO A 148 19.83 -7.61 17.15
CA PRO A 148 19.10 -6.36 17.01
C PRO A 148 20.04 -5.18 17.27
N THR A 149 19.95 -4.14 16.45
CA THR A 149 20.72 -2.90 16.66
C THR A 149 20.20 -2.16 17.88
N TYR A 150 18.89 -2.21 18.12
CA TYR A 150 18.21 -1.51 19.20
C TYR A 150 17.37 -2.46 20.05
N THR A 151 17.51 -2.33 21.38
CA THR A 151 16.73 -3.07 22.36
C THR A 151 16.17 -2.07 23.40
N PRO A 152 15.17 -1.24 23.05
CA PRO A 152 14.59 -0.29 23.99
C PRO A 152 14.05 -1.00 25.24
N GLN A 153 14.30 -0.43 26.40
CA GLN A 153 13.80 -0.90 27.70
C GLN A 153 12.52 -0.19 28.12
N SER A 154 12.16 0.92 27.46
CA SER A 154 10.94 1.68 27.72
C SER A 154 10.34 2.24 26.44
N ARG A 155 9.08 2.66 26.54
CA ARG A 155 8.37 3.33 25.44
C ARG A 155 9.11 4.61 25.01
N GLU A 156 9.64 5.38 25.95
CA GLU A 156 10.37 6.62 25.67
C GLU A 156 11.65 6.36 24.88
N GLU A 157 12.38 5.28 25.19
CA GLU A 157 13.55 4.88 24.41
C GLU A 157 13.15 4.48 22.98
N LEU A 158 12.07 3.72 22.83
CA LEU A 158 11.53 3.37 21.51
C LEU A 158 11.15 4.64 20.72
N GLU A 159 10.43 5.57 21.33
CA GLU A 159 10.08 6.85 20.70
C GLU A 159 11.32 7.65 20.27
N GLN A 160 12.38 7.68 21.09
CA GLN A 160 13.64 8.34 20.74
C GLN A 160 14.32 7.69 19.53
N ILE A 161 14.35 6.35 19.47
CA ILE A 161 14.88 5.62 18.31
C ILE A 161 14.07 5.94 17.05
N LEU A 162 12.73 5.95 17.17
CA LEU A 162 11.82 6.21 16.05
C LEU A 162 11.89 7.65 15.52
N ARG A 163 12.46 8.62 16.26
CA ARG A 163 12.71 9.98 15.75
C ARG A 163 13.69 10.00 14.58
N ASP A 164 14.61 9.04 14.50
CA ASP A 164 15.45 8.89 13.31
C ASP A 164 14.66 8.14 12.23
N GLY A 165 14.23 8.89 11.21
CA GLY A 165 13.51 8.40 10.04
C GLY A 165 14.24 7.31 9.24
N ARG A 166 15.56 7.18 9.43
CA ARG A 166 16.42 6.26 8.67
C ARG A 166 16.51 4.87 9.29
N VAL A 167 16.16 4.72 10.57
CA VAL A 167 16.19 3.44 11.28
C VAL A 167 15.23 2.46 10.60
N ASN A 168 15.73 1.30 10.17
CA ASN A 168 14.85 0.24 9.71
C ASN A 168 14.13 -0.38 10.92
N LEU A 169 12.82 -0.53 10.85
CA LEU A 169 12.03 -1.01 12.00
C LEU A 169 12.39 -2.45 12.38
N ALA A 170 12.89 -3.27 11.45
CA ALA A 170 13.34 -4.63 11.72
C ALA A 170 14.62 -4.70 12.58
N GLU A 171 15.35 -3.59 12.73
CA GLU A 171 16.54 -3.53 13.59
C GLU A 171 16.19 -3.28 15.07
N ILE A 172 14.91 -3.11 15.39
CA ILE A 172 14.43 -2.80 16.74
C ILE A 172 13.76 -4.04 17.34
N ASP A 173 14.34 -4.57 18.41
CA ASP A 173 13.72 -5.58 19.24
C ASP A 173 12.78 -4.92 20.26
N VAL A 174 11.48 -5.06 20.02
CA VAL A 174 10.41 -4.45 20.83
C VAL A 174 9.84 -5.40 21.89
N ALA A 175 10.42 -6.59 22.12
CA ALA A 175 9.82 -7.62 22.96
C ALA A 175 9.58 -7.19 24.43
N LYS A 176 10.29 -6.18 24.91
CA LYS A 176 10.13 -5.62 26.27
C LYS A 176 9.10 -4.50 26.36
N ILE A 177 8.61 -4.00 25.23
CA ILE A 177 7.69 -2.87 25.18
C ILE A 177 6.26 -3.41 25.29
N GLN A 178 5.49 -2.82 26.21
CA GLN A 178 4.09 -3.18 26.44
C GLN A 178 3.13 -2.14 25.87
N ASP A 179 3.52 -0.86 25.88
CA ASP A 179 2.70 0.24 25.40
C ASP A 179 3.25 0.82 24.09
N PHE A 180 2.48 0.64 23.01
CA PHE A 180 2.76 1.17 21.66
C PHE A 180 1.79 2.30 21.29
N SER A 181 1.04 2.81 22.26
CA SER A 181 -0.01 3.79 22.01
C SER A 181 0.55 5.02 21.29
N TYR A 182 -0.11 5.41 20.21
CA TYR A 182 0.18 6.62 19.43
C TYR A 182 1.58 6.70 18.76
N LEU A 183 2.37 5.62 18.73
CA LEU A 183 3.76 5.66 18.20
C LEU A 183 3.86 6.16 16.76
N PHE A 184 2.89 5.83 15.90
CA PHE A 184 2.86 6.24 14.50
C PHE A 184 1.69 7.18 14.19
N LYS A 185 1.14 7.84 15.20
CA LYS A 185 0.06 8.82 15.03
C LYS A 185 0.50 9.94 14.08
N ASN A 186 -0.32 10.22 13.06
CA ASN A 186 -0.06 11.20 12.00
C ASN A 186 1.28 11.01 11.26
N SER A 187 1.86 9.81 11.32
CA SER A 187 3.15 9.53 10.69
C SER A 187 3.01 9.29 9.18
N ARG A 188 4.06 9.66 8.44
CA ARG A 188 4.25 9.35 7.01
C ARG A 188 5.40 8.38 6.77
N ARG A 189 5.95 7.78 7.84
CA ARG A 189 7.10 6.87 7.77
C ARG A 189 6.76 5.64 6.94
N ASP A 190 7.75 5.09 6.26
CA ASP A 190 7.69 3.74 5.70
C ASP A 190 7.76 2.71 6.84
N LEU A 191 6.82 1.78 6.88
CA LEU A 191 6.73 0.75 7.92
C LEU A 191 7.49 -0.53 7.57
N LEU A 192 8.29 -0.55 6.50
CA LEU A 192 9.11 -1.72 6.17
C LEU A 192 9.91 -2.21 7.38
N GLY A 193 9.77 -3.50 7.68
CA GLY A 193 10.43 -4.17 8.80
C GLY A 193 9.59 -4.25 10.07
N ILE A 194 8.47 -3.51 10.16
CA ILE A 194 7.58 -3.58 11.32
C ILE A 194 6.91 -4.96 11.46
N GLU A 195 6.79 -5.73 10.36
CA GLU A 195 6.22 -7.07 10.36
C GLU A 195 7.00 -8.07 11.22
N PHE A 196 8.26 -7.74 11.56
CA PHE A 196 9.13 -8.56 12.39
C PHE A 196 9.06 -8.24 13.89
N TRP A 197 8.28 -7.22 14.28
CA TRP A 197 8.06 -6.90 15.68
C TRP A 197 7.31 -8.03 16.40
N ASP A 198 7.89 -8.51 17.51
CA ASP A 198 7.22 -9.47 18.38
C ASP A 198 6.18 -8.74 19.25
N MET A 199 4.92 -8.81 18.83
CA MET A 199 3.79 -8.19 19.52
C MET A 199 3.21 -9.05 20.65
N SER A 200 3.85 -10.16 21.02
CA SER A 200 3.31 -11.09 22.04
C SER A 200 3.25 -10.47 23.44
N GLY A 201 4.17 -9.55 23.75
CA GLY A 201 4.22 -8.80 25.01
C GLY A 201 3.41 -7.51 25.02
N ALA A 202 2.82 -7.10 23.89
CA ALA A 202 2.09 -5.84 23.80
C ALA A 202 0.78 -5.86 24.60
N GLU A 203 0.54 -4.81 25.38
CA GLU A 203 -0.69 -4.61 26.15
C GLU A 203 -1.61 -3.54 25.53
N SER A 204 -1.04 -2.49 24.93
CA SER A 204 -1.79 -1.39 24.30
C SER A 204 -1.23 -1.00 22.94
N LEU A 205 -2.13 -0.90 21.96
CA LEU A 205 -1.89 -0.33 20.63
C LEU A 205 -2.79 0.92 20.39
N GLU A 206 -3.30 1.54 21.45
CA GLU A 206 -4.27 2.64 21.35
C GLU A 206 -3.79 3.74 20.40
N GLY A 207 -4.59 4.05 19.37
CA GLY A 207 -4.30 5.08 18.39
C GLY A 207 -2.93 4.97 17.71
N MET A 208 -2.28 3.79 17.72
CA MET A 208 -0.90 3.63 17.23
C MET A 208 -0.74 4.12 15.80
N PHE A 209 -1.74 3.90 14.94
CA PHE A 209 -1.77 4.36 13.54
C PHE A 209 -2.86 5.42 13.29
N GLU A 210 -3.31 6.13 14.32
CA GLU A 210 -4.30 7.19 14.17
C GLU A 210 -3.78 8.27 13.20
N GLY A 211 -4.53 8.60 12.16
CA GLY A 211 -4.12 9.59 11.15
C GLY A 211 -2.91 9.17 10.30
N PHE A 212 -2.48 7.90 10.36
CA PHE A 212 -1.31 7.43 9.61
C PHE A 212 -1.53 7.53 8.09
N SER A 213 -0.56 8.09 7.37
CA SER A 213 -0.64 8.28 5.92
C SER A 213 0.64 7.85 5.18
N GLY A 214 1.46 7.00 5.80
CA GLY A 214 2.67 6.40 5.19
C GLY A 214 2.35 5.16 4.36
N ARG A 215 3.35 4.29 4.13
CA ARG A 215 3.20 3.00 3.44
C ARG A 215 3.55 1.84 4.37
N GLY A 216 3.09 0.63 4.06
CA GLY A 216 3.46 -0.58 4.78
C GLY A 216 2.45 -1.05 5.84
N LEU A 217 1.24 -0.48 5.92
CA LEU A 217 0.22 -1.01 6.83
C LEU A 217 -0.24 -2.42 6.44
N GLU A 218 -0.10 -2.81 5.18
CA GLU A 218 -0.47 -4.13 4.68
C GLU A 218 0.42 -5.26 5.22
N VAL A 219 1.60 -4.95 5.75
CA VAL A 219 2.55 -5.96 6.27
C VAL A 219 2.20 -6.42 7.69
N ILE A 220 1.46 -5.61 8.46
CA ILE A 220 1.08 -5.93 9.86
C ILE A 220 0.01 -7.04 9.98
N LYS A 221 -0.54 -7.51 8.85
CA LYS A 221 -1.44 -8.67 8.81
C LYS A 221 -0.80 -9.95 9.36
N ALA A 222 0.53 -10.02 9.37
CA ALA A 222 1.30 -11.15 9.88
C ALA A 222 1.45 -11.15 11.41
N TRP A 223 1.10 -10.05 12.09
CA TRP A 223 1.19 -9.97 13.54
C TRP A 223 0.22 -10.91 14.26
N ASN A 224 0.59 -11.27 15.49
CA ASN A 224 -0.23 -12.06 16.39
C ASN A 224 -0.40 -11.38 17.77
N PRO A 225 -1.08 -10.22 17.84
CA PRO A 225 -1.17 -9.41 19.06
C PRO A 225 -2.23 -9.94 20.05
N ARG A 226 -2.25 -11.25 20.33
CA ARG A 226 -3.29 -11.88 21.18
C ARG A 226 -3.31 -11.39 22.62
N GLY A 227 -2.19 -10.87 23.13
CA GLY A 227 -2.07 -10.33 24.49
C GLY A 227 -2.58 -8.91 24.66
N VAL A 228 -2.84 -8.19 23.56
CA VAL A 228 -3.23 -6.78 23.60
C VAL A 228 -4.63 -6.63 24.19
N LYS A 229 -4.76 -5.72 25.16
CA LYS A 229 -6.00 -5.40 25.88
C LYS A 229 -6.68 -4.15 25.35
N ASN A 230 -5.94 -3.25 24.71
CA ASN A 230 -6.44 -1.98 24.21
C ASN A 230 -6.01 -1.74 22.76
N MET A 231 -6.97 -1.67 21.85
CA MET A 231 -6.76 -1.28 20.44
C MET A 231 -7.71 -0.15 20.02
N LYS A 232 -8.18 0.66 20.97
CA LYS A 232 -9.09 1.77 20.69
C LYS A 232 -8.46 2.72 19.68
N ALA A 233 -9.26 3.15 18.71
CA ALA A 233 -8.86 4.09 17.69
C ALA A 233 -7.62 3.71 16.87
N LEU A 234 -7.20 2.44 16.88
CA LEU A 234 -5.92 1.97 16.34
C LEU A 234 -5.65 2.47 14.91
N PHE A 235 -6.67 2.46 14.06
CA PHE A 235 -6.59 2.83 12.65
C PHE A 235 -7.46 4.02 12.28
N VAL A 236 -7.98 4.77 13.26
CA VAL A 236 -8.85 5.93 13.02
C VAL A 236 -8.14 6.93 12.14
N GLY A 237 -8.72 7.25 10.99
CA GLY A 237 -8.10 8.18 10.05
C GLY A 237 -6.79 7.72 9.40
N SER A 238 -6.43 6.45 9.53
CA SER A 238 -5.30 5.90 8.79
C SER A 238 -5.66 5.72 7.31
N ASN A 239 -4.67 5.44 6.46
CA ASN A 239 -4.88 5.01 5.08
C ASN A 239 -4.98 3.47 4.93
N ILE A 240 -5.34 2.73 5.98
CA ILE A 240 -5.54 1.28 5.86
C ILE A 240 -6.69 0.96 4.90
N GLU A 241 -6.42 0.08 3.94
CA GLU A 241 -7.42 -0.38 2.96
C GLU A 241 -8.31 -1.49 3.51
N LYS A 242 -7.69 -2.45 4.23
CA LYS A 242 -8.39 -3.59 4.82
C LYS A 242 -7.84 -3.89 6.21
N TYR A 243 -8.72 -4.00 7.19
CA TYR A 243 -8.33 -4.35 8.55
C TYR A 243 -7.74 -5.77 8.61
N PRO A 244 -6.67 -5.98 9.39
CA PRO A 244 -6.13 -7.31 9.60
C PRO A 244 -7.11 -8.14 10.45
N LEU A 245 -7.14 -9.45 10.21
CA LEU A 245 -8.10 -10.36 10.85
C LEU A 245 -8.04 -10.28 12.39
N TRP A 246 -6.84 -10.17 12.96
CA TRP A 246 -6.66 -10.05 14.41
C TRP A 246 -7.33 -8.80 14.99
N TYR A 247 -7.39 -7.68 14.25
CA TYR A 247 -8.06 -6.47 14.71
C TYR A 247 -9.58 -6.62 14.62
N VAL A 248 -10.07 -7.23 13.52
CA VAL A 248 -11.49 -7.53 13.36
C VAL A 248 -12.00 -8.44 14.48
N GLU A 249 -11.25 -9.51 14.81
CA GLU A 249 -11.57 -10.42 15.91
C GLU A 249 -11.54 -9.72 17.27
N PHE A 250 -10.54 -8.86 17.50
CA PHE A 250 -10.43 -8.07 18.72
C PHE A 250 -11.64 -7.13 18.87
N ALA A 251 -11.97 -6.35 17.84
CA ALA A 251 -13.05 -5.36 17.86
C ALA A 251 -14.42 -6.00 18.08
N LYS A 252 -14.69 -7.17 17.46
CA LYS A 252 -15.92 -7.93 17.70
C LYS A 252 -16.05 -8.40 19.15
N LYS A 253 -14.94 -8.81 19.78
CA LYS A 253 -14.94 -9.28 21.18
C LYS A 253 -14.97 -8.12 22.18
N ASN A 254 -14.35 -6.99 21.83
CA ASN A 254 -14.15 -5.84 22.70
C ASN A 254 -14.61 -4.53 22.01
N PRO A 255 -15.90 -4.39 21.67
CA PRO A 255 -16.39 -3.15 21.07
C PRO A 255 -16.27 -2.01 22.09
N THR A 256 -15.85 -0.85 21.60
CA THR A 256 -15.75 0.38 22.39
C THR A 256 -17.14 0.91 22.75
N PHE A 257 -18.11 0.74 21.85
CA PHE A 257 -19.49 1.20 22.04
C PHE A 257 -20.49 0.07 21.84
N ARG A 258 -21.51 0.02 22.71
CA ARG A 258 -22.64 -0.92 22.62
C ARG A 258 -23.98 -0.19 22.76
N PRO A 259 -24.35 0.68 21.81
CA PRO A 259 -25.63 1.38 21.84
C PRO A 259 -26.79 0.38 21.78
N LYS A 260 -27.81 0.60 22.63
CA LYS A 260 -29.04 -0.20 22.66
C LYS A 260 -30.14 0.36 21.76
N THR A 261 -30.01 1.62 21.36
CA THR A 261 -31.02 2.34 20.55
C THR A 261 -30.36 3.14 19.44
N LYS A 262 -31.12 3.48 18.39
CA LYS A 262 -30.64 4.39 17.34
C LYS A 262 -30.28 5.77 17.85
N ASP A 263 -30.94 6.24 18.91
CA ASP A 263 -30.66 7.56 19.48
C ASP A 263 -29.31 7.56 20.22
N GLU A 264 -28.97 6.46 20.92
CA GLU A 264 -27.64 6.27 21.49
C GLU A 264 -26.56 6.18 20.41
N LEU A 265 -26.83 5.40 19.36
CA LEU A 265 -25.93 5.33 18.21
C LEU A 265 -25.74 6.72 17.58
N ALA A 266 -26.82 7.44 17.30
CA ALA A 266 -26.77 8.79 16.73
C ALA A 266 -25.99 9.76 17.63
N LYS A 267 -26.09 9.66 18.96
CA LYS A 267 -25.27 10.45 19.89
C LYS A 267 -23.79 10.12 19.77
N ILE A 268 -23.42 8.84 19.70
CA ILE A 268 -22.04 8.40 19.47
C ILE A 268 -21.55 8.98 18.14
N LEU A 269 -22.30 8.81 17.05
CA LEU A 269 -21.95 9.36 15.75
C LEU A 269 -21.75 10.88 15.84
N LYS A 270 -22.68 11.62 16.45
CA LYS A 270 -22.62 13.08 16.62
C LYS A 270 -21.43 13.55 17.45
N GLN A 271 -21.00 12.80 18.47
CA GLN A 271 -19.82 13.12 19.27
C GLN A 271 -18.57 13.20 18.39
N TYR A 272 -18.40 12.24 17.48
CA TYR A 272 -17.21 12.12 16.63
C TYR A 272 -17.33 12.88 15.29
N GLN A 273 -18.51 13.42 14.96
CA GLN A 273 -18.77 14.17 13.71
C GLN A 273 -18.00 15.51 13.59
N ASN A 274 -17.56 16.10 14.71
CA ASN A 274 -16.83 17.38 14.71
C ASN A 274 -15.33 17.23 15.04
N GLU A 275 -14.87 16.03 15.38
CA GLU A 275 -13.47 15.77 15.69
C GLU A 275 -12.70 15.46 14.41
N LEU A 276 -12.11 16.51 13.83
CA LEU A 276 -11.15 16.39 12.74
C LEU A 276 -9.87 15.74 13.29
N VAL A 277 -9.60 14.49 12.88
CA VAL A 277 -8.40 13.76 13.32
C VAL A 277 -7.26 13.88 12.31
N GLY A 278 -7.58 14.13 11.04
CA GLY A 278 -6.56 14.34 10.02
C GLY A 278 -7.11 14.62 8.62
N TYR A 279 -6.19 14.78 7.67
CA TYR A 279 -6.48 14.95 6.25
C TYR A 279 -5.76 13.87 5.45
N GLY A 280 -6.45 13.28 4.48
CA GLY A 280 -5.87 12.31 3.55
C GLY A 280 -6.44 12.38 2.15
N LYS A 281 -6.04 11.41 1.32
CA LYS A 281 -6.61 11.22 -0.02
C LYS A 281 -6.99 9.75 -0.22
N VAL A 282 -8.25 9.50 -0.57
CA VAL A 282 -8.72 8.18 -1.04
C VAL A 282 -9.01 8.33 -2.53
N ASN A 283 -8.35 7.52 -3.38
CA ASN A 283 -8.47 7.60 -4.84
C ASN A 283 -8.27 9.03 -5.40
N GLY A 284 -7.34 9.80 -4.81
CA GLY A 284 -7.04 11.18 -5.21
C GLY A 284 -8.00 12.25 -4.67
N VAL A 285 -9.11 11.85 -4.04
CA VAL A 285 -10.09 12.77 -3.43
C VAL A 285 -9.66 13.10 -2.00
N ALA A 286 -9.59 14.39 -1.66
CA ALA A 286 -9.31 14.81 -0.30
C ALA A 286 -10.42 14.34 0.66
N VAL A 287 -10.06 13.54 1.65
CA VAL A 287 -11.00 13.02 2.66
C VAL A 287 -10.62 13.59 4.02
N ARG A 288 -11.64 14.05 4.76
CA ARG A 288 -11.51 14.35 6.19
C ARG A 288 -11.54 13.03 6.94
N TYR A 289 -10.47 12.72 7.63
CA TYR A 289 -10.49 11.57 8.51
C TYR A 289 -11.25 11.92 9.78
N MET A 290 -12.45 11.35 9.91
CA MET A 290 -13.24 11.47 11.13
C MET A 290 -12.74 10.49 12.19
N ALA A 291 -12.96 10.85 13.44
CA ALA A 291 -12.52 10.14 14.63
C ALA A 291 -13.21 8.78 14.89
N LEU A 292 -14.08 8.31 13.99
CA LEU A 292 -15.01 7.22 14.33
C LEU A 292 -14.58 5.86 13.74
N PRO A 293 -14.13 4.91 14.57
CA PRO A 293 -13.91 3.55 14.12
C PRO A 293 -15.26 2.79 14.14
N LEU A 294 -15.99 2.77 13.01
CA LEU A 294 -17.30 2.09 12.94
C LEU A 294 -17.20 0.61 13.37
N ILE A 295 -16.07 -0.05 13.11
CA ILE A 295 -15.79 -1.42 13.54
C ILE A 295 -15.82 -1.62 15.06
N GLU A 296 -15.58 -0.56 15.86
CA GLU A 296 -15.61 -0.63 17.32
C GLU A 296 -17.01 -0.40 17.91
N ILE A 297 -18.03 -0.27 17.06
CA ILE A 297 -19.43 -0.10 17.47
C ILE A 297 -20.18 -1.41 17.25
N ASP A 298 -20.71 -1.97 18.33
CA ASP A 298 -21.59 -3.13 18.31
C ASP A 298 -23.05 -2.68 18.26
N VAL A 299 -23.69 -2.92 17.11
CA VAL A 299 -25.10 -2.58 16.85
C VAL A 299 -26.05 -3.76 16.99
N SER A 300 -25.58 -4.91 17.49
CA SER A 300 -26.34 -6.18 17.52
C SER A 300 -27.63 -6.12 18.34
N GLU A 301 -27.72 -5.19 19.31
CA GLU A 301 -28.92 -4.96 20.11
C GLU A 301 -29.94 -4.01 19.46
N ILE A 302 -29.57 -3.32 18.37
CA ILE A 302 -30.42 -2.30 17.74
C ILE A 302 -31.37 -2.94 16.73
N LYS A 303 -32.68 -2.69 16.91
CA LYS A 303 -33.72 -3.15 15.99
C LYS A 303 -34.06 -2.17 14.88
N ASP A 304 -33.80 -0.89 15.08
CA ASP A 304 -34.19 0.17 14.15
C ASP A 304 -32.96 1.02 13.88
N LEU A 305 -32.47 1.04 12.63
CA LEU A 305 -31.36 1.89 12.17
C LEU A 305 -31.85 2.98 11.21
N SER A 306 -33.16 3.23 11.15
CA SER A 306 -33.73 4.22 10.26
C SER A 306 -33.08 5.59 10.43
N TYR A 307 -32.76 6.23 9.30
CA TYR A 307 -32.15 7.56 9.21
C TYR A 307 -30.75 7.74 9.83
N VAL A 308 -30.12 6.71 10.41
CA VAL A 308 -28.86 6.85 11.19
C VAL A 308 -27.71 7.46 10.36
N PHE A 309 -27.60 7.10 9.09
CA PHE A 309 -26.58 7.65 8.17
C PHE A 309 -27.17 8.52 7.07
N CYS A 310 -28.43 8.95 7.20
CA CYS A 310 -29.07 9.78 6.19
C CYS A 310 -28.43 11.18 6.14
N SER A 311 -28.13 11.66 4.94
CA SER A 311 -27.55 12.98 4.69
C SER A 311 -28.24 13.77 3.57
N SER A 312 -29.44 13.35 3.16
CA SER A 312 -30.24 14.12 2.18
C SER A 312 -30.66 15.48 2.75
N LYS A 313 -30.32 16.56 2.03
CA LYS A 313 -30.70 17.94 2.40
C LYS A 313 -32.21 18.20 2.30
N ARG A 314 -32.97 17.29 1.70
CA ARG A 314 -34.43 17.42 1.51
C ARG A 314 -35.22 17.01 2.75
N ILE A 315 -34.59 16.30 3.68
CA ILE A 315 -35.24 15.72 4.86
C ILE A 315 -34.57 16.30 6.10
N GLU A 316 -35.31 17.06 6.91
CA GLU A 316 -34.79 17.72 8.13
C GLU A 316 -34.17 16.73 9.12
N LYS A 317 -34.72 15.51 9.23
CA LYS A 317 -34.23 14.43 10.10
C LYS A 317 -32.85 13.88 9.68
N CYS A 318 -32.40 14.14 8.46
CA CYS A 318 -31.16 13.63 7.91
C CYS A 318 -29.98 14.56 8.26
N GLU A 319 -29.38 14.30 9.41
CA GLU A 319 -28.30 15.13 9.96
C GLU A 319 -26.93 14.43 10.01
N SER A 320 -26.82 13.22 9.45
CA SER A 320 -25.56 12.48 9.53
C SER A 320 -24.49 13.15 8.66
N ARG A 321 -23.29 13.27 9.23
CA ARG A 321 -22.11 13.81 8.54
C ARG A 321 -21.02 12.76 8.34
N VAL A 322 -21.37 11.48 8.47
CA VAL A 322 -20.42 10.38 8.32
C VAL A 322 -19.95 10.30 6.86
N GLU A 323 -18.68 10.57 6.61
CA GLU A 323 -18.03 10.47 5.29
C GLU A 323 -17.17 9.21 5.11
N ASP A 324 -16.66 8.63 6.22
CA ASP A 324 -15.82 7.43 6.23
C ASP A 324 -16.63 6.27 6.82
N PHE A 325 -16.93 5.29 5.96
CA PHE A 325 -17.73 4.12 6.30
C PHE A 325 -16.89 2.88 6.60
N ARG A 326 -15.56 2.98 6.66
CA ARG A 326 -14.70 1.81 6.94
C ARG A 326 -15.05 1.17 8.27
N GLY A 327 -15.22 -0.16 8.24
CA GLY A 327 -15.58 -0.94 9.42
C GLY A 327 -17.07 -1.28 9.51
N ILE A 328 -17.93 -0.60 8.75
CA ILE A 328 -19.37 -0.88 8.74
C ILE A 328 -19.70 -2.28 8.21
N GLU A 329 -18.84 -2.83 7.35
CA GLU A 329 -18.96 -4.18 6.79
C GLU A 329 -18.91 -5.28 7.85
N TYR A 330 -18.41 -4.97 9.06
CA TYR A 330 -18.32 -5.92 10.19
C TYR A 330 -19.49 -5.84 11.18
N TRP A 331 -20.45 -4.93 10.97
CA TRP A 331 -21.62 -4.81 11.84
C TRP A 331 -22.51 -6.05 11.79
N ASP A 332 -22.94 -6.53 12.95
CA ASP A 332 -23.98 -7.56 13.04
C ASP A 332 -25.36 -6.90 12.99
N VAL A 333 -25.97 -6.93 11.82
CA VAL A 333 -27.33 -6.41 11.57
C VAL A 333 -28.41 -7.49 11.61
N SER A 334 -28.09 -8.71 12.07
CA SER A 334 -29.03 -9.86 12.05
C SER A 334 -30.24 -9.71 12.99
N GLY A 335 -30.21 -8.72 13.88
CA GLY A 335 -31.32 -8.30 14.75
C GLY A 335 -32.14 -7.12 14.22
N VAL A 336 -31.69 -6.45 13.15
CA VAL A 336 -32.32 -5.22 12.65
C VAL A 336 -33.62 -5.55 11.91
N GLU A 337 -34.67 -4.78 12.22
CA GLU A 337 -36.00 -4.88 11.63
C GLU A 337 -36.34 -3.67 10.74
N ASN A 338 -35.65 -2.53 10.87
CA ASN A 338 -35.92 -1.31 10.11
C ASN A 338 -34.63 -0.63 9.60
N LEU A 339 -34.50 -0.48 8.28
CA LEU A 339 -33.43 0.22 7.55
C LEU A 339 -33.94 1.42 6.73
N GLU A 340 -35.16 1.91 7.00
CA GLU A 340 -35.75 3.06 6.29
C GLU A 340 -34.76 4.23 6.19
N ARG A 341 -34.43 4.62 4.94
CA ARG A 341 -33.54 5.74 4.61
C ARG A 341 -32.20 5.72 5.35
N VAL A 342 -31.72 4.54 5.77
CA VAL A 342 -30.50 4.43 6.59
C VAL A 342 -29.31 5.12 5.94
N PHE A 343 -29.13 5.02 4.63
CA PHE A 343 -28.03 5.63 3.88
C PHE A 343 -28.45 6.70 2.88
N MET A 344 -29.70 7.17 2.90
CA MET A 344 -30.21 8.07 1.87
C MET A 344 -29.34 9.33 1.71
N GLY A 345 -28.84 9.56 0.50
CA GLY A 345 -27.97 10.69 0.15
C GLY A 345 -26.56 10.64 0.73
N SER A 346 -26.15 9.52 1.35
CA SER A 346 -24.83 9.35 1.97
C SER A 346 -23.75 8.93 0.98
N LYS A 347 -22.49 8.97 1.42
CA LYS A 347 -21.31 8.56 0.63
C LYS A 347 -20.95 7.08 0.76
N ILE A 348 -21.87 6.24 1.25
CA ILE A 348 -21.61 4.82 1.45
C ILE A 348 -21.19 4.14 0.14
N ASN A 349 -20.10 3.37 0.18
CA ASN A 349 -19.73 2.42 -0.86
C ASN A 349 -18.89 1.25 -0.30
N ALA A 350 -19.10 0.91 0.98
CA ALA A 350 -18.45 -0.24 1.61
C ALA A 350 -19.13 -1.55 1.18
N ASP A 351 -18.38 -2.65 1.11
CA ASP A 351 -18.94 -3.97 0.79
C ASP A 351 -19.84 -4.47 1.92
N LEU A 352 -21.16 -4.47 1.70
CA LEU A 352 -22.17 -4.92 2.65
C LEU A 352 -22.67 -6.35 2.36
N SER A 353 -22.00 -7.11 1.50
CA SER A 353 -22.42 -8.48 1.13
C SER A 353 -22.54 -9.43 2.32
N ALA A 354 -21.76 -9.19 3.40
CA ALA A 354 -21.78 -10.00 4.61
C ALA A 354 -22.94 -9.67 5.57
N TRP A 355 -23.70 -8.60 5.34
CA TRP A 355 -24.82 -8.23 6.20
C TRP A 355 -25.96 -9.25 6.11
N LYS A 356 -26.43 -9.71 7.28
CA LYS A 356 -27.58 -10.62 7.38
C LYS A 356 -28.87 -9.83 7.57
N VAL A 357 -29.57 -9.55 6.48
CA VAL A 357 -30.75 -8.66 6.47
C VAL A 357 -32.11 -9.37 6.57
N GLY A 358 -32.14 -10.69 6.77
CA GLY A 358 -33.38 -11.48 6.70
C GLY A 358 -34.48 -11.16 7.72
N LYS A 359 -34.22 -10.33 8.73
CA LYS A 359 -35.24 -9.82 9.66
C LYS A 359 -35.73 -8.40 9.34
N VAL A 360 -35.09 -7.72 8.40
CA VAL A 360 -35.44 -6.35 8.03
C VAL A 360 -36.78 -6.37 7.29
N LYS A 361 -37.73 -5.59 7.80
CA LYS A 361 -39.10 -5.46 7.27
C LYS A 361 -39.28 -4.19 6.44
N ASN A 362 -38.37 -3.23 6.55
CA ASN A 362 -38.49 -1.94 5.88
C ASN A 362 -37.13 -1.46 5.36
N PHE A 363 -37.02 -1.36 4.04
CA PHE A 363 -35.88 -0.86 3.29
C PHE A 363 -36.21 0.43 2.53
N TYR A 364 -37.37 1.05 2.80
CA TYR A 364 -37.85 2.22 2.06
C TYR A 364 -36.74 3.27 1.91
N GLU A 365 -36.35 3.55 0.65
CA GLU A 365 -35.29 4.49 0.27
C GLU A 365 -33.92 4.28 0.97
N ALA A 366 -33.60 3.05 1.40
CA ALA A 366 -32.40 2.76 2.18
C ALA A 366 -31.09 3.20 1.51
N PHE A 367 -30.98 3.07 0.19
CA PHE A 367 -29.81 3.43 -0.63
C PHE A 367 -30.13 4.53 -1.67
N ALA A 368 -31.24 5.25 -1.50
CA ALA A 368 -31.62 6.30 -2.44
C ALA A 368 -30.59 7.43 -2.48
N GLU A 369 -30.33 7.99 -3.66
CA GLU A 369 -29.37 9.07 -3.88
C GLU A 369 -27.91 8.74 -3.44
N THR A 370 -27.50 7.45 -3.46
CA THR A 370 -26.13 7.01 -3.06
C THR A 370 -25.24 6.62 -4.24
N PRO A 371 -23.90 6.70 -4.10
CA PRO A 371 -22.93 6.14 -5.05
C PRO A 371 -22.67 4.64 -4.80
N PHE A 372 -23.57 3.96 -4.09
CA PHE A 372 -23.38 2.57 -3.71
C PHE A 372 -23.45 1.68 -4.96
N ASN A 373 -22.42 0.87 -5.20
CA ASN A 373 -22.33 -0.02 -6.36
C ASN A 373 -21.80 -1.43 -6.04
N GLN A 374 -21.82 -1.82 -4.76
CA GLN A 374 -21.34 -3.12 -4.31
C GLN A 374 -22.37 -4.24 -4.58
N ASN A 375 -21.88 -5.47 -4.75
CA ASN A 375 -22.75 -6.62 -4.99
C ASN A 375 -23.44 -7.08 -3.69
N ILE A 376 -24.76 -6.93 -3.64
CA ILE A 376 -25.64 -7.39 -2.55
C ILE A 376 -26.77 -8.29 -3.08
N SER A 377 -26.52 -8.99 -4.19
CA SER A 377 -27.49 -9.90 -4.82
C SER A 377 -27.80 -11.12 -3.95
N ASP A 378 -26.86 -11.49 -3.07
CA ASP A 378 -26.97 -12.66 -2.19
C ASP A 378 -27.74 -12.37 -0.88
N TRP A 379 -28.28 -11.15 -0.71
CA TRP A 379 -29.09 -10.83 0.46
C TRP A 379 -30.41 -11.61 0.45
N GLU A 380 -30.63 -12.37 1.53
CA GLU A 380 -31.91 -13.04 1.78
C GLU A 380 -32.91 -12.04 2.39
N VAL A 381 -33.73 -11.41 1.55
CA VAL A 381 -34.78 -10.46 1.96
C VAL A 381 -36.15 -11.16 2.07
N SER A 382 -36.91 -10.85 3.13
CA SER A 382 -38.26 -11.37 3.32
C SER A 382 -39.21 -10.84 2.25
N LYS A 383 -40.11 -11.70 1.75
CA LYS A 383 -41.10 -11.34 0.72
C LYS A 383 -42.11 -10.29 1.20
N GLU A 384 -42.27 -10.17 2.51
CA GLU A 384 -43.15 -9.21 3.17
C GLU A 384 -42.43 -7.88 3.48
N ALA A 385 -41.14 -7.78 3.19
CA ALA A 385 -40.38 -6.56 3.44
C ALA A 385 -40.82 -5.45 2.47
N ASN A 386 -40.95 -4.23 2.98
CA ASN A 386 -41.10 -3.05 2.14
C ASN A 386 -39.76 -2.73 1.47
N VAL A 387 -39.67 -3.00 0.17
CA VAL A 387 -38.51 -2.70 -0.70
C VAL A 387 -38.80 -1.56 -1.68
N GLU A 388 -39.77 -0.70 -1.40
CA GLU A 388 -40.07 0.43 -2.27
C GLU A 388 -38.90 1.41 -2.34
N ARG A 389 -38.52 1.76 -3.57
CA ARG A 389 -37.56 2.85 -3.88
C ARG A 389 -36.19 2.68 -3.21
N VAL A 390 -35.78 1.45 -2.85
CA VAL A 390 -34.49 1.18 -2.16
C VAL A 390 -33.33 1.89 -2.86
N PHE A 391 -33.29 1.82 -4.19
CA PHE A 391 -32.20 2.31 -5.04
C PHE A 391 -32.55 3.55 -5.86
N PHE A 392 -33.60 4.28 -5.51
CA PHE A 392 -34.03 5.46 -6.28
C PHE A 392 -32.92 6.51 -6.42
N ASP A 393 -32.60 6.89 -7.66
CA ASP A 393 -31.50 7.78 -8.05
C ASP A 393 -30.12 7.35 -7.48
N SER A 394 -29.92 6.05 -7.28
CA SER A 394 -28.63 5.47 -6.88
C SER A 394 -27.78 5.08 -8.09
N GLU A 395 -26.51 4.75 -7.84
CA GLU A 395 -25.62 4.22 -8.88
C GLU A 395 -26.10 2.86 -9.44
N LEU A 396 -26.59 1.95 -8.60
CA LEU A 396 -27.13 0.66 -9.07
C LEU A 396 -28.32 0.81 -10.01
N GLU A 397 -29.23 1.76 -9.75
CA GLU A 397 -30.37 2.04 -10.66
C GLU A 397 -29.87 2.64 -11.98
N ARG A 398 -28.95 3.61 -11.92
CA ARG A 398 -28.38 4.23 -13.13
C ARG A 398 -27.59 3.25 -14.00
N GLU A 399 -27.00 2.23 -13.40
CA GLU A 399 -26.21 1.19 -14.10
C GLU A 399 -27.02 -0.06 -14.47
N ASP A 400 -28.32 -0.11 -14.17
CA ASP A 400 -29.18 -1.29 -14.41
C ASP A 400 -28.65 -2.56 -13.72
N LYS A 401 -28.21 -2.39 -12.46
CA LYS A 401 -27.63 -3.45 -11.61
C LYS A 401 -28.44 -3.67 -10.33
N ILE A 402 -29.75 -3.41 -10.37
CA ILE A 402 -30.65 -3.61 -9.23
C ILE A 402 -30.73 -5.13 -8.93
N PRO A 403 -30.52 -5.55 -7.67
CA PRO A 403 -30.70 -6.95 -7.28
C PRO A 403 -32.15 -7.42 -7.43
N ALA A 404 -32.35 -8.69 -7.82
CA ALA A 404 -33.68 -9.27 -8.03
C ALA A 404 -34.61 -9.25 -6.80
N TRP A 405 -34.07 -9.15 -5.58
CA TRP A 405 -34.90 -9.02 -4.37
C TRP A 405 -35.50 -7.62 -4.18
N ALA A 406 -35.02 -6.63 -4.95
CA ALA A 406 -35.46 -5.24 -4.89
C ALA A 406 -36.29 -4.82 -6.12
N GLU A 407 -36.53 -5.74 -7.06
CA GLU A 407 -37.50 -5.61 -8.15
C GLU A 407 -38.91 -5.96 -7.65
#